data_AF-A0A2G3PJB1-F1
#
_entry.id   AF-A0A2G3PJB1-F1
#
_cell.length_a   1.000
_cell.length_b   1.000
_cell.length_c   1.000
_cell.angle_alpha   90.00
_cell.angle_beta   90.00
_cell.angle_gamma   90.00
#
_symmetry.space_group_name_H-M   'P 1'
#
loop_
_entity.id
_entity.type
_entity.pdbx_description
1 polymer ?
#
loop_
_entity_poly.entity_id
_entity_poly.type
_entity_poly.pdbx_seq_one_letter_code
_entity_poly.pdbx_strand_id
1 'polypeptide(L)'
;MSSDPVRTVGDVGEQELIALFTAQNDSAPADGVIVGPGDDAAVLVGSGPVVVSTDALVDGQHFRLDWSTPRQVGAKAVVANAADVMSMGARVTGFVVSLTCPDRTPTTTLVGVRDGMREAAARYGAQVVGGDLTAGDQLVIAVTAIGAMDDRAPVRLSTPVAGDVLAVSGPLGGSAAGLALLLAGVDEFADLVATHCVPKPHLQLALAAAESGVHAMTDISDGLASELRTMARMSGLSLRVDPAAIPVPPDLAAAAAELGVDPVRWAVAGGEDHELLAAFAPGELPAGWTAIGSVHAADSGPSVVVSGLDVSDLNSGWRTF
;
A
#
# COMPACT_ATOMS: atom_id res chain seq x y z
N MET A 1 -41.57 -5.72 4.62
CA MET A 1 -40.12 -5.99 4.63
C MET A 1 -39.87 -6.96 3.50
N SER A 2 -39.30 -6.50 2.38
CA SER A 2 -39.00 -7.38 1.24
C SER A 2 -37.85 -8.29 1.67
N SER A 3 -38.13 -9.57 1.89
CA SER A 3 -37.13 -10.59 2.21
C SER A 3 -36.71 -11.28 0.91
N ASP A 4 -36.17 -10.52 -0.04
CA ASP A 4 -35.50 -11.15 -1.16
C ASP A 4 -34.26 -11.88 -0.62
N PRO A 5 -34.08 -13.17 -0.94
CA PRO A 5 -32.92 -13.91 -0.50
C PRO A 5 -31.65 -13.25 -1.04
N VAL A 6 -30.63 -13.14 -0.19
CA VAL A 6 -29.31 -12.66 -0.59
C VAL A 6 -28.76 -13.58 -1.67
N ARG A 7 -28.65 -13.10 -2.92
CA ARG A 7 -28.08 -13.86 -4.03
C ARG A 7 -26.58 -14.09 -3.79
N THR A 8 -26.16 -15.34 -3.84
CA THR A 8 -24.75 -15.73 -3.71
C THR A 8 -24.05 -15.87 -5.06
N VAL A 9 -22.73 -15.94 -5.07
CA VAL A 9 -21.90 -16.19 -6.25
C VAL A 9 -22.34 -17.49 -6.97
N GLY A 10 -22.62 -18.55 -6.21
CA GLY A 10 -23.09 -19.82 -6.74
C GLY A 10 -24.47 -19.75 -7.40
N ASP A 11 -25.37 -18.88 -6.92
CA ASP A 11 -26.71 -18.71 -7.48
C ASP A 11 -26.71 -17.94 -8.81
N VAL A 12 -25.74 -17.04 -8.99
CA VAL A 12 -25.64 -16.12 -10.12
C VAL A 12 -24.90 -16.76 -11.30
N GLY A 13 -23.83 -17.51 -10.99
CA GLY A 13 -22.96 -18.08 -12.01
C GLY A 13 -22.03 -17.05 -12.66
N GLU A 14 -21.00 -17.55 -13.35
CA GLU A 14 -19.87 -16.76 -13.82
C GLU A 14 -20.25 -15.64 -14.81
N GLN A 15 -21.09 -15.92 -15.80
CA GLN A 15 -21.42 -14.95 -16.85
C GLN A 15 -22.14 -13.70 -16.32
N GLU A 16 -23.09 -13.88 -15.39
CA GLU A 16 -23.79 -12.77 -14.78
C GLU A 16 -22.87 -12.01 -13.80
N LEU A 17 -21.91 -12.69 -13.15
CA LEU A 17 -20.87 -12.02 -12.36
C LEU A 17 -19.93 -11.18 -13.23
N ILE A 18 -19.42 -11.71 -14.34
CA ILE A 18 -18.60 -10.93 -15.28
C ILE A 18 -19.39 -9.71 -15.76
N ALA A 19 -20.66 -9.89 -16.11
CA ALA A 19 -21.53 -8.77 -16.48
C ALA A 19 -21.64 -7.75 -15.34
N LEU A 20 -21.81 -8.18 -14.09
CA LEU A 20 -21.81 -7.25 -12.94
C LEU A 20 -20.48 -6.48 -12.84
N PHE A 21 -19.33 -7.11 -13.05
CA PHE A 21 -18.03 -6.43 -12.97
C PHE A 21 -17.77 -5.47 -14.15
N THR A 22 -18.37 -5.72 -15.32
CA THR A 22 -18.14 -4.96 -16.56
C THR A 22 -19.25 -3.97 -16.92
N ALA A 23 -20.46 -4.10 -16.36
CA ALA A 23 -21.66 -3.34 -16.74
C ALA A 23 -21.66 -1.84 -16.39
N GLN A 24 -20.60 -1.30 -15.77
CA GLN A 24 -20.51 0.12 -15.42
C GLN A 24 -19.29 0.83 -16.02
N ASN A 25 -18.76 0.33 -17.13
CA ASN A 25 -17.68 1.00 -17.88
C ASN A 25 -18.15 2.24 -18.67
N ASP A 26 -19.19 2.95 -18.21
CA ASP A 26 -19.69 4.19 -18.83
C ASP A 26 -18.73 5.39 -18.68
N SER A 27 -17.60 5.20 -18.01
CA SER A 27 -16.52 6.19 -17.93
C SER A 27 -15.60 6.05 -19.13
N ALA A 28 -15.09 7.17 -19.65
CA ALA A 28 -14.01 7.12 -20.63
C ALA A 28 -12.84 6.30 -20.06
N PRO A 29 -12.18 5.44 -20.86
CA PRO A 29 -11.02 4.68 -20.41
C PRO A 29 -10.00 5.63 -19.78
N ALA A 30 -9.38 5.21 -18.68
CA ALA A 30 -8.26 5.94 -18.09
C ALA A 30 -7.17 6.19 -19.15
N ASP A 31 -6.46 7.31 -19.00
CA ASP A 31 -5.38 7.69 -19.92
C ASP A 31 -4.36 6.56 -20.03
N GLY A 32 -4.13 6.12 -21.28
CA GLY A 32 -3.23 5.01 -21.58
C GLY A 32 -3.91 3.64 -21.66
N VAL A 33 -5.24 3.53 -21.66
CA VAL A 33 -5.92 2.26 -21.96
C VAL A 33 -6.54 2.29 -23.36
N ILE A 34 -6.06 1.40 -24.26
CA ILE A 34 -6.60 1.22 -25.62
C ILE A 34 -7.75 0.21 -25.61
N VAL A 35 -7.55 -0.93 -24.95
CA VAL A 35 -8.56 -1.97 -24.78
C VAL A 35 -8.73 -2.20 -23.28
N GLY A 36 -9.95 -1.98 -22.79
CA GLY A 36 -10.32 -2.18 -21.38
C GLY A 36 -10.94 -3.56 -21.12
N PRO A 37 -11.65 -3.74 -19.99
CA PRO A 37 -12.32 -4.99 -19.66
C PRO A 37 -13.40 -5.37 -20.68
N GLY A 38 -13.51 -6.66 -21.00
CA GLY A 38 -14.58 -7.21 -21.86
C GLY A 38 -14.10 -7.93 -23.14
N ASP A 39 -12.79 -7.91 -23.39
CA ASP A 39 -12.11 -8.72 -24.42
C ASP A 39 -11.13 -9.70 -23.74
N ASP A 40 -10.39 -10.51 -24.51
CA ASP A 40 -9.48 -11.54 -23.99
C ASP A 40 -8.33 -10.96 -23.14
N ALA A 41 -7.93 -9.71 -23.41
CA ALA A 41 -6.89 -9.01 -22.65
C ALA A 41 -7.01 -7.49 -22.78
N ALA A 42 -6.53 -6.79 -21.75
CA ALA A 42 -6.34 -5.35 -21.80
C ALA A 42 -5.13 -4.97 -22.66
N VAL A 43 -5.23 -3.84 -23.35
CA VAL A 43 -4.11 -3.23 -24.09
C VAL A 43 -3.82 -1.86 -23.50
N LEU A 44 -2.61 -1.70 -22.96
CA LEU A 44 -2.16 -0.48 -22.28
C LEU A 44 -1.06 0.20 -23.10
N VAL A 45 -1.02 1.53 -23.01
CA VAL A 45 0.05 2.39 -23.52
C VAL A 45 0.92 2.80 -22.35
N GLY A 46 2.24 2.62 -22.52
CA GLY A 46 3.27 3.24 -21.70
C GLY A 46 4.45 3.58 -22.60
N SER A 47 5.15 4.68 -22.31
CA SER A 47 6.48 4.92 -22.88
C SER A 47 7.57 4.50 -21.90
N GLY A 48 8.72 4.08 -22.43
CA GLY A 48 9.83 3.58 -21.65
C GLY A 48 9.57 2.21 -20.96
N PRO A 49 10.37 1.88 -19.94
CA PRO A 49 10.22 0.64 -19.17
C PRO A 49 8.87 0.52 -18.46
N VAL A 50 8.41 -0.72 -18.30
CA VAL A 50 7.19 -1.07 -17.55
C VAL A 50 7.57 -1.54 -16.15
N VAL A 51 6.82 -1.09 -15.16
CA VAL A 51 6.90 -1.55 -13.77
C VAL A 51 5.70 -2.45 -13.49
N VAL A 52 5.94 -3.59 -12.85
CA VAL A 52 4.90 -4.56 -12.52
C VAL A 52 5.11 -5.01 -11.08
N SER A 53 4.06 -4.97 -10.28
CA SER A 53 4.03 -5.58 -8.95
C SER A 53 2.76 -6.39 -8.77
N THR A 54 2.79 -7.37 -7.87
CA THR A 54 1.61 -8.12 -7.46
C THR A 54 1.64 -8.40 -5.98
N ASP A 55 0.49 -8.23 -5.34
CA ASP A 55 0.28 -8.56 -3.94
C ASP A 55 -1.14 -9.12 -3.74
N ALA A 56 -1.31 -9.92 -2.69
CA ALA A 56 -2.53 -10.65 -2.40
C ALA A 56 -3.05 -10.41 -0.99
N LEU A 57 -4.30 -10.00 -0.89
CA LEU A 57 -5.03 -9.87 0.37
C LEU A 57 -5.86 -11.12 0.61
N VAL A 58 -5.82 -11.63 1.84
CA VAL A 58 -6.44 -12.89 2.25
C VAL A 58 -7.31 -12.61 3.48
N ASP A 59 -8.59 -12.97 3.41
CA ASP A 59 -9.54 -12.80 4.51
C ASP A 59 -9.07 -13.57 5.76
N GLY A 60 -9.07 -12.94 6.93
CA GLY A 60 -8.52 -13.49 8.17
C GLY A 60 -7.01 -13.38 8.33
N GLN A 61 -6.27 -12.88 7.34
CA GLN A 61 -4.84 -12.58 7.44
C GLN A 61 -4.58 -11.08 7.27
N HIS A 62 -4.94 -10.52 6.11
CA HIS A 62 -4.66 -9.12 5.73
C HIS A 62 -5.85 -8.18 5.98
N PHE A 63 -7.06 -8.73 6.05
CA PHE A 63 -8.29 -8.03 6.39
C PHE A 63 -9.28 -9.01 7.01
N ARG A 64 -10.36 -8.50 7.61
CA ARG A 64 -11.54 -9.30 7.93
C ARG A 64 -12.80 -8.52 7.58
N LEU A 65 -13.83 -9.22 7.08
CA LEU A 65 -15.10 -8.60 6.67
C LEU A 65 -15.95 -8.09 7.85
N ASP A 66 -15.61 -8.46 9.09
CA ASP A 66 -16.22 -7.90 10.31
C ASP A 66 -15.52 -6.63 10.82
N TRP A 67 -14.32 -6.33 10.32
CA TRP A 67 -13.60 -5.07 10.58
C TRP A 67 -13.73 -4.08 9.42
N SER A 68 -13.73 -4.59 8.19
CA SER A 68 -13.72 -3.81 6.97
C SER A 68 -14.94 -4.12 6.12
N THR A 69 -15.60 -3.07 5.65
CA THR A 69 -16.60 -3.20 4.59
C THR A 69 -15.94 -3.76 3.32
N PRO A 70 -16.69 -4.47 2.45
CA PRO A 70 -16.12 -4.99 1.20
C PRO A 70 -15.51 -3.87 0.32
N ARG A 71 -16.09 -2.68 0.35
CA ARG A 71 -15.55 -1.48 -0.33
C ARG A 71 -14.20 -1.06 0.22
N GLN A 72 -14.00 -1.10 1.54
CA GLN A 72 -12.70 -0.82 2.15
C GLN A 72 -11.67 -1.87 1.74
N VAL A 73 -12.03 -3.16 1.75
CA VAL A 73 -11.14 -4.25 1.33
C VAL A 73 -10.66 -4.04 -0.12
N GLY A 74 -11.58 -3.74 -1.03
CA GLY A 74 -11.24 -3.45 -2.43
C GLY A 74 -10.31 -2.25 -2.59
N ALA A 75 -10.55 -1.18 -1.84
CA ALA A 75 -9.69 0.00 -1.84
C ALA A 75 -8.29 -0.30 -1.28
N LYS A 76 -8.19 -1.01 -0.16
CA LYS A 76 -6.92 -1.41 0.48
C LYS A 76 -6.04 -2.21 -0.48
N ALA A 77 -6.63 -3.17 -1.21
CA ALA A 77 -5.91 -3.98 -2.19
C ALA A 77 -5.26 -3.14 -3.30
N VAL A 78 -5.95 -2.12 -3.80
CA VAL A 78 -5.42 -1.20 -4.82
C VAL A 78 -4.35 -0.28 -4.24
N VAL A 79 -4.55 0.26 -3.03
CA VAL A 79 -3.58 1.16 -2.39
C VAL A 79 -2.24 0.47 -2.19
N ALA A 80 -2.24 -0.75 -1.65
CA ALA A 80 -1.01 -1.52 -1.43
C ALA A 80 -0.23 -1.74 -2.73
N ASN A 81 -0.91 -2.21 -3.78
CA ASN A 81 -0.27 -2.48 -5.07
C ASN A 81 0.15 -1.20 -5.83
N ALA A 82 -0.57 -0.09 -5.65
CA ALA A 82 -0.18 1.19 -6.20
C ALA A 82 1.11 1.73 -5.56
N ALA A 83 1.31 1.47 -4.26
CA ALA A 83 2.49 1.92 -3.52
C ALA A 83 3.78 1.34 -4.11
N ASP A 84 3.81 0.06 -4.46
CA ASP A 84 4.95 -0.59 -5.11
C ASP A 84 5.33 0.07 -6.44
N VAL A 85 4.33 0.33 -7.29
CA VAL A 85 4.57 0.92 -8.61
C VAL A 85 5.02 2.37 -8.48
N MET A 86 4.35 3.14 -7.63
CA MET A 86 4.63 4.56 -7.47
C MET A 86 5.96 4.81 -6.76
N SER A 87 6.36 3.96 -5.81
CA SER A 87 7.65 4.07 -5.12
C SER A 87 8.86 3.90 -6.06
N MET A 88 8.66 3.28 -7.23
CA MET A 88 9.67 3.21 -8.31
C MET A 88 9.74 4.48 -9.17
N GLY A 89 8.92 5.50 -8.89
CA GLY A 89 8.79 6.72 -9.68
C GLY A 89 7.95 6.55 -10.94
N ALA A 90 7.15 5.47 -11.03
CA ALA A 90 6.28 5.20 -12.17
C ALA A 90 4.86 5.72 -11.94
N ARG A 91 4.18 6.05 -13.04
CA ARG A 91 2.74 6.30 -13.03
C ARG A 91 2.02 4.97 -13.22
N VAL A 92 0.98 4.72 -12.43
CA VAL A 92 0.13 3.54 -12.61
C VAL A 92 -0.67 3.68 -13.91
N THR A 93 -0.67 2.63 -14.75
CA THR A 93 -1.44 2.57 -15.99
C THR A 93 -2.69 1.69 -15.88
N GLY A 94 -2.65 0.66 -15.03
CA GLY A 94 -3.80 -0.19 -14.82
C GLY A 94 -3.58 -1.29 -13.79
N PHE A 95 -4.67 -1.94 -13.41
CA PHE A 95 -4.67 -3.07 -12.49
C PHE A 95 -5.36 -4.28 -13.12
N VAL A 96 -4.83 -5.47 -12.86
CA VAL A 96 -5.50 -6.74 -13.16
C VAL A 96 -5.79 -7.44 -11.84
N VAL A 97 -6.99 -8.01 -11.68
CA VAL A 97 -7.43 -8.58 -10.40
C VAL A 97 -7.83 -10.04 -10.56
N SER A 98 -7.22 -10.95 -9.79
CA SER A 98 -7.72 -12.31 -9.62
C SER A 98 -8.43 -12.40 -8.27
N LEU A 99 -9.72 -12.76 -8.29
CA LEU A 99 -10.54 -12.91 -7.10
C LEU A 99 -10.91 -14.38 -6.93
N THR A 100 -10.62 -14.94 -5.77
CA THR A 100 -11.09 -16.27 -5.37
C THR A 100 -12.08 -16.10 -4.22
N CYS A 101 -13.21 -16.80 -4.24
CA CYS A 101 -14.14 -16.76 -3.10
C CYS A 101 -15.02 -18.03 -3.00
N PRO A 102 -15.60 -18.30 -1.82
CA PRO A 102 -16.63 -19.32 -1.67
C PRO A 102 -17.85 -19.03 -2.54
N ASP A 103 -18.48 -20.07 -3.07
CA ASP A 103 -19.75 -19.99 -3.82
C ASP A 103 -20.88 -19.33 -3.00
N ARG A 104 -20.89 -19.55 -1.69
CA ARG A 104 -21.81 -18.93 -0.72
C ARG A 104 -21.57 -17.45 -0.47
N THR A 105 -20.55 -16.84 -1.07
CA THR A 105 -20.25 -15.42 -0.88
C THR A 105 -21.40 -14.57 -1.42
N PRO A 106 -21.93 -13.61 -0.64
CA PRO A 106 -22.93 -12.68 -1.15
C PRO A 106 -22.40 -11.89 -2.35
N THR A 107 -23.19 -11.78 -3.40
CA THR A 107 -22.83 -10.96 -4.58
C THR A 107 -22.61 -9.49 -4.25
N THR A 108 -23.31 -8.97 -3.23
CA THR A 108 -23.10 -7.63 -2.68
C THR A 108 -21.69 -7.42 -2.11
N THR A 109 -21.05 -8.47 -1.60
CA THR A 109 -19.65 -8.43 -1.15
C THR A 109 -18.73 -8.16 -2.34
N LEU A 110 -18.87 -8.93 -3.42
CA LEU A 110 -18.05 -8.76 -4.63
C LEU A 110 -18.28 -7.40 -5.30
N VAL A 111 -19.52 -6.95 -5.35
CA VAL A 111 -19.89 -5.60 -5.83
C VAL A 111 -19.22 -4.50 -4.99
N GLY A 112 -19.22 -4.65 -3.66
CA GLY A 112 -18.54 -3.70 -2.79
C GLY A 112 -17.03 -3.68 -3.01
N VAL A 113 -16.39 -4.84 -3.10
CA VAL A 113 -14.94 -4.95 -3.41
C VAL A 113 -14.62 -4.26 -4.73
N ARG A 114 -15.36 -4.58 -5.80
CA ARG A 114 -15.21 -3.95 -7.12
C ARG A 114 -15.30 -2.43 -7.03
N ASP A 115 -16.31 -1.90 -6.35
CA ASP A 115 -16.51 -0.46 -6.27
C ASP A 115 -15.38 0.24 -5.51
N GLY A 116 -14.89 -0.39 -4.42
CA GLY A 116 -13.74 0.10 -3.68
C GLY A 116 -12.47 0.15 -4.53
N MET A 117 -12.21 -0.90 -5.31
CA MET A 117 -11.08 -0.95 -6.24
C MET A 117 -11.18 0.15 -7.29
N ARG A 118 -12.37 0.35 -7.88
CA ARG A 118 -12.60 1.37 -8.90
C ARG A 118 -12.33 2.78 -8.36
N GLU A 119 -12.86 3.08 -7.17
CA GLU A 119 -12.67 4.39 -6.52
C GLU A 119 -11.20 4.65 -6.18
N ALA A 120 -10.50 3.65 -5.64
CA ALA A 120 -9.08 3.76 -5.33
C ALA A 120 -8.23 3.89 -6.61
N ALA A 121 -8.49 3.10 -7.65
CA ALA A 121 -7.74 3.16 -8.91
C ALA A 121 -7.87 4.54 -9.58
N ALA A 122 -9.09 5.09 -9.60
CA ALA A 122 -9.34 6.42 -10.14
C ALA A 122 -8.54 7.52 -9.42
N ARG A 123 -8.32 7.39 -8.11
CA ARG A 123 -7.48 8.33 -7.33
C ARG A 123 -6.03 8.37 -7.80
N TYR A 124 -5.55 7.28 -8.40
CA TYR A 124 -4.21 7.16 -8.98
C TYR A 124 -4.18 7.36 -10.50
N GLY A 125 -5.29 7.83 -11.09
CA GLY A 125 -5.39 8.07 -12.54
C GLY A 125 -5.41 6.78 -13.37
N ALA A 126 -5.74 5.64 -12.76
CA ALA A 126 -5.74 4.33 -13.38
C ALA A 126 -7.11 3.65 -13.25
N GLN A 127 -7.23 2.46 -13.83
CA GLN A 127 -8.45 1.65 -13.75
C GLN A 127 -8.13 0.16 -13.61
N VAL A 128 -9.10 -0.61 -13.13
CA VAL A 128 -9.05 -2.08 -13.23
C VAL A 128 -9.37 -2.44 -14.67
N VAL A 129 -8.41 -3.02 -15.39
CA VAL A 129 -8.48 -3.26 -16.83
C VAL A 129 -8.81 -4.70 -17.19
N GLY A 130 -8.76 -5.61 -16.23
CA GLY A 130 -9.08 -7.01 -16.43
C GLY A 130 -9.00 -7.79 -15.14
N GLY A 131 -9.27 -9.09 -15.23
CA GLY A 131 -9.24 -9.95 -14.08
C GLY A 131 -9.83 -11.32 -14.34
N ASP A 132 -9.88 -12.10 -13.27
CA ASP A 132 -10.44 -13.45 -13.25
C ASP A 132 -11.21 -13.69 -11.95
N LEU A 133 -12.24 -14.54 -12.01
CA LEU A 133 -13.04 -14.93 -10.85
C LEU A 133 -13.06 -16.45 -10.72
N THR A 134 -12.60 -16.95 -9.58
CA THR A 134 -12.51 -18.37 -9.30
C THR A 134 -13.23 -18.75 -8.01
N ALA A 135 -13.75 -19.98 -7.97
CA ALA A 135 -14.29 -20.55 -6.73
C ALA A 135 -13.16 -21.08 -5.84
N GLY A 136 -13.29 -20.91 -4.53
CA GLY A 136 -12.36 -21.47 -3.53
C GLY A 136 -12.87 -21.33 -2.10
N ASP A 137 -12.10 -21.83 -1.13
CA ASP A 137 -12.58 -21.93 0.27
C ASP A 137 -12.52 -20.61 1.06
N GLN A 138 -11.79 -19.63 0.55
CA GLN A 138 -11.50 -18.36 1.23
C GLN A 138 -11.57 -17.20 0.24
N LEU A 139 -11.95 -16.02 0.73
CA LEU A 139 -11.88 -14.80 -0.06
C LEU A 139 -10.41 -14.36 -0.17
N VAL A 140 -9.89 -14.39 -1.39
CA VAL A 140 -8.54 -13.96 -1.75
C VAL A 140 -8.64 -12.96 -2.90
N ILE A 141 -7.91 -11.86 -2.78
CA ILE A 141 -7.85 -10.80 -3.78
C ILE A 141 -6.38 -10.61 -4.13
N ALA A 142 -5.97 -11.15 -5.27
CA ALA A 142 -4.66 -10.89 -5.83
C ALA A 142 -4.78 -9.76 -6.87
N VAL A 143 -3.97 -8.73 -6.71
CA VAL A 143 -3.92 -7.61 -7.64
C VAL A 143 -2.55 -7.59 -8.29
N THR A 144 -2.51 -7.26 -9.58
CA THR A 144 -1.29 -6.93 -10.31
C THR A 144 -1.41 -5.48 -10.74
N ALA A 145 -0.53 -4.62 -10.22
CA ALA A 145 -0.40 -3.24 -10.69
C ALA A 145 0.62 -3.16 -11.82
N ILE A 146 0.28 -2.39 -12.84
CA ILE A 146 1.12 -2.11 -13.99
C ILE A 146 1.34 -0.60 -14.03
N GLY A 147 2.58 -0.20 -14.24
CA GLY A 147 2.96 1.21 -14.39
C GLY A 147 3.91 1.44 -15.54
N ALA A 148 3.97 2.69 -15.98
CA ALA A 148 4.90 3.15 -17.00
C ALA A 148 5.87 4.16 -16.40
N MET A 149 7.15 4.05 -16.79
CA MET A 149 8.17 5.02 -16.42
C MET A 149 8.04 6.34 -17.19
N ASP A 150 7.30 6.36 -18.30
CA ASP A 150 7.15 7.53 -19.17
C ASP A 150 8.52 8.16 -19.51
N ASP A 151 9.42 7.32 -20.03
CA ASP A 151 10.82 7.64 -20.40
C ASP A 151 11.78 8.07 -19.26
N ARG A 152 11.36 7.94 -18.00
CA ARG A 152 12.23 8.12 -16.81
C ARG A 152 13.02 6.86 -16.47
N ALA A 153 14.09 7.02 -15.71
CA ALA A 153 14.79 5.89 -15.09
C ALA A 153 14.06 5.47 -13.80
N PRO A 154 14.02 4.16 -13.47
CA PRO A 154 13.41 3.69 -12.25
C PRO A 154 14.18 4.21 -11.03
N VAL A 155 13.46 4.75 -10.05
CA VAL A 155 14.00 5.02 -8.72
C VAL A 155 14.12 3.69 -7.99
N ARG A 156 15.29 3.38 -7.44
CA ARG A 156 15.54 2.09 -6.78
C ARG A 156 15.83 2.31 -5.32
N LEU A 157 15.30 1.45 -4.47
CA LEU A 157 15.60 1.47 -3.03
C LEU A 157 17.10 1.25 -2.73
N SER A 158 17.86 0.65 -3.64
CA SER A 158 19.28 0.29 -3.45
C SER A 158 20.27 1.38 -3.86
N THR A 159 19.80 2.55 -4.31
CA THR A 159 20.67 3.62 -4.81
C THR A 159 20.81 4.87 -3.92
N PRO A 160 20.61 4.84 -2.59
CA PRO A 160 20.93 6.00 -1.77
C PRO A 160 22.44 6.28 -1.82
N VAL A 161 22.81 7.52 -1.57
CA VAL A 161 24.19 8.01 -1.58
C VAL A 161 24.58 8.45 -0.17
N ALA A 162 25.84 8.20 0.22
CA ALA A 162 26.34 8.70 1.50
C ALA A 162 26.27 10.24 1.55
N GLY A 163 25.65 10.76 2.61
CA GLY A 163 25.33 12.18 2.75
C GLY A 163 23.85 12.50 2.55
N ASP A 164 23.06 11.60 1.96
CA ASP A 164 21.64 11.84 1.72
C ASP A 164 20.86 12.05 3.02
N VAL A 165 19.78 12.83 2.89
CA VAL A 165 18.74 13.00 3.91
C VAL A 165 17.68 11.93 3.71
N LEU A 166 17.38 11.17 4.77
CA LEU A 166 16.25 10.25 4.79
C LEU A 166 14.98 11.01 5.14
N ALA A 167 13.92 10.79 4.38
CA ALA A 167 12.64 11.45 4.58
C ALA A 167 11.46 10.51 4.33
N VAL A 168 10.32 10.84 4.94
CA VAL A 168 9.04 10.13 4.73
C VAL A 168 7.96 11.07 4.23
N SER A 169 6.99 10.53 3.48
CA SER A 169 5.92 11.30 2.84
C SER A 169 4.73 11.65 3.75
N GLY A 170 4.62 11.01 4.91
CA GLY A 170 3.47 11.18 5.79
C GLY A 170 3.63 10.49 7.14
N PRO A 171 2.58 10.57 8.00
CA PRO A 171 2.62 10.03 9.35
C PRO A 171 2.67 8.49 9.37
N LEU A 172 3.43 7.93 10.32
CA LEU A 172 3.62 6.48 10.46
C LEU A 172 3.03 5.92 11.76
N GLY A 173 2.75 4.62 11.76
CA GLY A 173 2.24 3.84 12.88
C GLY A 173 0.72 3.82 13.00
N GLY A 174 0.00 4.48 12.09
CA GLY A 174 -1.45 4.58 12.15
C GLY A 174 -2.14 3.24 11.92
N SER A 175 -1.69 2.50 10.90
CA SER A 175 -2.29 1.20 10.58
C SER A 175 -2.03 0.17 11.67
N ALA A 176 -0.81 0.07 12.18
CA ALA A 176 -0.48 -0.85 13.27
C ALA A 176 -1.25 -0.56 14.57
N ALA A 177 -1.44 0.71 14.91
CA ALA A 177 -2.28 1.10 16.03
C ALA A 177 -3.75 0.73 15.80
N GLY A 178 -4.30 1.00 14.61
CA GLY A 178 -5.65 0.62 14.23
C GLY A 178 -5.91 -0.89 14.34
N LEU A 179 -4.96 -1.72 13.89
CA LEU A 179 -5.03 -3.17 14.07
C LEU A 179 -5.04 -3.56 15.55
N ALA A 180 -4.16 -2.98 16.36
CA ALA A 180 -4.09 -3.28 17.79
C ALA A 180 -5.40 -2.93 18.51
N LEU A 181 -6.05 -1.82 18.14
CA LEU A 181 -7.34 -1.39 18.67
C LEU A 181 -8.47 -2.35 18.26
N LEU A 182 -8.52 -2.76 17.00
CA LEU A 182 -9.49 -3.76 16.52
C LEU A 182 -9.35 -5.09 17.26
N LEU A 183 -8.12 -5.54 17.50
CA LEU A 183 -7.82 -6.75 18.27
C LEU A 183 -8.22 -6.63 19.74
N ALA A 184 -8.07 -5.44 20.33
CA ALA A 184 -8.48 -5.15 21.70
C ALA A 184 -9.98 -4.89 21.86
N GLY A 185 -10.71 -4.65 20.76
CA GLY A 185 -12.13 -4.28 20.78
C GLY A 185 -12.37 -2.85 21.27
N VAL A 186 -11.43 -1.94 21.03
CA VAL A 186 -11.47 -0.52 21.40
C VAL A 186 -11.90 0.29 20.17
N ASP A 187 -12.96 1.10 20.28
CA ASP A 187 -13.58 1.81 19.14
C ASP A 187 -13.50 3.34 19.24
N GLU A 188 -12.94 3.87 20.32
CA GLU A 188 -12.80 5.29 20.61
C GLU A 188 -11.85 6.02 19.64
N PHE A 189 -10.99 5.29 18.94
CA PHE A 189 -9.96 5.80 18.04
C PHE A 189 -10.28 5.49 16.57
N ALA A 190 -11.47 5.91 16.12
CA ALA A 190 -12.03 5.56 14.82
C ALA A 190 -11.13 5.91 13.62
N ASP A 191 -10.33 6.99 13.69
CA ASP A 191 -9.44 7.39 12.60
C ASP A 191 -8.23 6.45 12.43
N LEU A 192 -7.70 5.90 13.53
CA LEU A 192 -6.63 4.89 13.49
C LEU A 192 -7.17 3.57 12.94
N VAL A 193 -8.35 3.15 13.40
CA VAL A 193 -9.05 1.97 12.88
C VAL A 193 -9.33 2.13 11.38
N ALA A 194 -9.83 3.30 10.96
CA ALA A 194 -10.07 3.59 9.55
C ALA A 194 -8.78 3.57 8.71
N THR A 195 -7.67 4.05 9.26
CA THR A 195 -6.34 3.98 8.62
C THR A 195 -5.91 2.54 8.37
N HIS A 196 -6.13 1.63 9.32
CA HIS A 196 -5.83 0.21 9.11
C HIS A 196 -6.72 -0.44 8.03
N CYS A 197 -8.02 -0.12 8.06
CA CYS A 197 -8.97 -0.70 7.10
C CYS A 197 -8.73 -0.21 5.66
N VAL A 198 -8.35 1.08 5.48
CA VAL A 198 -7.93 1.65 4.19
C VAL A 198 -6.88 2.74 4.43
N PRO A 199 -5.59 2.45 4.24
CA PRO A 199 -4.55 3.46 4.37
C PRO A 199 -4.70 4.53 3.27
N LYS A 200 -4.27 5.75 3.58
CA LYS A 200 -4.38 6.91 2.66
C LYS A 200 -3.00 7.56 2.43
N PRO A 201 -2.00 6.80 1.94
CA PRO A 201 -0.65 7.30 1.80
C PRO A 201 -0.52 8.42 0.77
N HIS A 202 0.52 9.24 0.92
CA HIS A 202 0.81 10.38 0.04
C HIS A 202 1.59 9.97 -1.21
N LEU A 203 1.18 8.88 -1.88
CA LEU A 203 1.90 8.28 -3.01
C LEU A 203 2.13 9.23 -4.19
N GLN A 204 1.26 10.24 -4.36
CA GLN A 204 1.41 11.22 -5.44
C GLN A 204 2.68 12.07 -5.33
N LEU A 205 3.30 12.11 -4.15
CA LEU A 205 4.61 12.75 -3.97
C LEU A 205 5.74 11.99 -4.67
N ALA A 206 5.56 10.71 -5.00
CA ALA A 206 6.59 9.88 -5.62
C ALA A 206 7.04 10.40 -6.99
N LEU A 207 6.09 10.81 -7.84
CA LEU A 207 6.39 11.32 -9.18
C LEU A 207 7.20 12.62 -9.11
N ALA A 208 6.78 13.55 -8.25
CA ALA A 208 7.51 14.79 -8.01
C ALA A 208 8.90 14.54 -7.41
N ALA A 209 9.03 13.56 -6.50
CA ALA A 209 10.33 13.15 -5.95
C ALA A 209 11.26 12.60 -7.05
N ALA A 210 10.74 11.72 -7.92
CA ALA A 210 11.48 11.19 -9.07
C ALA A 210 11.95 12.31 -10.02
N GLU A 211 11.09 13.28 -10.33
CA GLU A 211 11.42 14.45 -11.16
C GLU A 211 12.46 15.36 -10.51
N SER A 212 12.46 15.46 -9.17
CA SER A 212 13.46 16.23 -8.42
C SER A 212 14.82 15.54 -8.29
N GLY A 213 14.95 14.30 -8.78
CA GLY A 213 16.21 13.55 -8.75
C GLY A 213 16.49 12.85 -7.41
N VAL A 214 15.46 12.38 -6.72
CA VAL A 214 15.62 11.50 -5.54
C VAL A 214 16.56 10.33 -5.86
N HIS A 215 17.44 9.98 -4.93
CA HIS A 215 18.43 8.92 -5.15
C HIS A 215 17.87 7.52 -4.91
N ALA A 216 17.00 7.35 -3.92
CA ALA A 216 16.32 6.10 -3.62
C ALA A 216 14.94 6.32 -3.02
N MET A 217 14.03 5.38 -3.24
CA MET A 217 12.66 5.41 -2.72
C MET A 217 12.11 3.98 -2.61
N THR A 218 11.22 3.77 -1.65
CA THR A 218 10.44 2.54 -1.41
C THR A 218 9.15 2.92 -0.67
N ASP A 219 8.11 2.09 -0.70
CA ASP A 219 6.99 2.23 0.22
C ASP A 219 7.29 1.53 1.56
N ILE A 220 6.52 1.89 2.59
CA ILE A 220 6.63 1.35 3.96
C ILE A 220 5.44 0.42 4.20
N SER A 221 5.61 -0.84 3.83
CA SER A 221 4.60 -1.91 3.95
C SER A 221 4.85 -2.81 5.16
N ASP A 222 6.08 -3.28 5.40
CA ASP A 222 6.43 -4.12 6.55
C ASP A 222 6.85 -3.31 7.79
N GLY A 223 6.95 -1.99 7.63
CA GLY A 223 7.33 -1.02 8.64
C GLY A 223 8.72 -0.42 8.42
N LEU A 224 8.91 0.81 8.91
CA LEU A 224 10.08 1.64 8.60
C LEU A 224 11.42 0.94 8.90
N ALA A 225 11.51 0.22 10.03
CA ALA A 225 12.70 -0.53 10.40
C ALA A 225 13.00 -1.69 9.43
N SER A 226 11.98 -2.31 8.82
CA SER A 226 12.17 -3.32 7.78
C SER A 226 12.80 -2.69 6.55
N GLU A 227 12.22 -1.58 6.08
CA GLU A 227 12.67 -0.91 4.86
C GLU A 227 14.05 -0.30 4.98
N LEU A 228 14.36 0.32 6.12
CA LEU A 228 15.70 0.81 6.40
C LEU A 228 16.74 -0.33 6.35
N ARG A 229 16.41 -1.51 6.88
CA ARG A 229 17.33 -2.65 6.85
C ARG A 229 17.53 -3.17 5.44
N THR A 230 16.46 -3.27 4.66
CA THR A 230 16.53 -3.66 3.24
C THR A 230 17.36 -2.66 2.44
N MET A 231 17.09 -1.36 2.59
CA MET A 231 17.84 -0.28 1.96
C MET A 231 19.31 -0.29 2.36
N ALA A 232 19.63 -0.38 3.65
CA ALA A 232 21.02 -0.46 4.14
C ALA A 232 21.75 -1.68 3.55
N ARG A 233 21.13 -2.87 3.62
CA ARG A 233 21.70 -4.12 3.09
C ARG A 233 21.96 -4.05 1.59
N MET A 234 21.02 -3.51 0.80
CA MET A 234 21.13 -3.48 -0.66
C MET A 234 22.07 -2.39 -1.17
N SER A 235 22.19 -1.27 -0.45
CA SER A 235 23.12 -0.18 -0.78
C SER A 235 24.53 -0.39 -0.22
N GLY A 236 24.67 -1.20 0.83
CA GLY A 236 25.92 -1.33 1.58
C GLY A 236 26.21 -0.12 2.49
N LEU A 237 25.24 0.75 2.72
CA LEU A 237 25.38 1.98 3.51
C LEU A 237 24.84 1.82 4.94
N SER A 238 25.16 2.80 5.79
CA SER A 238 24.63 2.90 7.15
C SER A 238 23.58 4.00 7.25
N LEU A 239 22.42 3.68 7.81
CA LEU A 239 21.29 4.59 7.95
C LEU A 239 21.10 4.98 9.42
N ARG A 240 20.86 6.26 9.69
CA ARG A 240 20.56 6.77 11.02
C ARG A 240 19.25 7.52 11.01
N VAL A 241 18.36 7.21 11.95
CA VAL A 241 17.04 7.83 12.08
C VAL A 241 16.87 8.35 13.51
N ASP A 242 16.23 9.52 13.62
CA ASP A 242 15.73 10.06 14.87
C ASP A 242 14.23 9.75 14.98
N PRO A 243 13.78 8.83 15.86
CA PRO A 243 12.38 8.52 16.00
C PRO A 243 11.53 9.72 16.44
N ALA A 244 12.11 10.74 17.10
CA ALA A 244 11.38 11.95 17.46
C ALA A 244 11.03 12.85 16.25
N ALA A 245 11.73 12.66 15.12
CA ALA A 245 11.48 13.37 13.87
C ALA A 245 10.40 12.71 13.00
N ILE A 246 10.00 11.47 13.31
CA ILE A 246 8.99 10.74 12.55
C ILE A 246 7.62 11.38 12.79
N PRO A 247 6.92 11.85 11.74
CA PRO A 247 5.55 12.32 11.90
C PRO A 247 4.65 11.15 12.29
N VAL A 248 3.71 11.38 13.20
CA VAL A 248 2.78 10.36 13.70
C VAL A 248 1.34 10.89 13.69
N PRO A 249 0.32 10.02 13.61
CA PRO A 249 -1.07 10.43 13.75
C PRO A 249 -1.33 11.13 15.09
N PRO A 250 -2.22 12.14 15.15
CA PRO A 250 -2.49 12.90 16.37
C PRO A 250 -2.87 12.04 17.59
N ASP A 251 -3.66 10.99 17.38
CA ASP A 251 -4.18 10.15 18.46
C ASP A 251 -3.27 8.95 18.81
N LEU A 252 -2.12 8.80 18.14
CA LEU A 252 -1.24 7.64 18.31
C LEU A 252 -0.79 7.48 19.77
N ALA A 253 -0.40 8.57 20.42
CA ALA A 253 0.04 8.56 21.81
C ALA A 253 -1.08 8.20 22.80
N ALA A 254 -2.31 8.66 22.52
CA ALA A 254 -3.47 8.35 23.36
C ALA A 254 -3.89 6.89 23.22
N ALA A 255 -3.93 6.35 22.00
CA ALA A 255 -4.19 4.94 21.75
C ALA A 255 -3.11 4.03 22.38
N ALA A 256 -1.84 4.46 22.33
CA ALA A 256 -0.74 3.72 22.94
C ALA A 256 -0.87 3.69 24.48
N ALA A 257 -1.27 4.80 25.09
CA ALA A 257 -1.55 4.86 26.53
C ALA A 257 -2.72 3.96 26.94
N GLU A 258 -3.79 3.92 26.14
CA GLU A 258 -4.95 3.02 26.38
C GLU A 258 -4.53 1.55 26.38
N LEU A 259 -3.69 1.14 25.42
CA LEU A 259 -3.25 -0.25 25.29
C LEU A 259 -1.99 -0.58 26.11
N GLY A 260 -1.42 0.39 26.83
CA GLY A 260 -0.20 0.20 27.61
C GLY A 260 1.04 -0.14 26.78
N VAL A 261 1.14 0.39 25.56
CA VAL A 261 2.25 0.16 24.63
C VAL A 261 3.04 1.44 24.35
N ASP A 262 4.27 1.29 23.85
CA ASP A 262 5.08 2.41 23.40
C ASP A 262 4.70 2.80 21.96
N PRO A 263 4.21 4.04 21.69
CA PRO A 263 3.80 4.47 20.35
C PRO A 263 4.96 4.43 19.34
N VAL A 264 6.21 4.56 19.79
CA VAL A 264 7.39 4.49 18.91
C VAL A 264 7.48 3.12 18.23
N ARG A 265 7.02 2.05 18.89
CA ARG A 265 6.99 0.71 18.28
C ARG A 265 6.09 0.68 17.06
N TRP A 266 4.94 1.34 17.09
CA TRP A 266 4.05 1.43 15.94
C TRP A 266 4.67 2.29 14.84
N ALA A 267 5.22 3.46 15.16
CA ALA A 267 5.81 4.35 14.16
C ALA A 267 7.04 3.75 13.45
N VAL A 268 7.83 2.92 14.14
CA VAL A 268 9.09 2.37 13.61
C VAL A 268 8.93 0.95 13.06
N ALA A 269 8.11 0.11 13.68
CA ALA A 269 8.00 -1.31 13.34
C ALA A 269 6.60 -1.74 12.89
N GLY A 270 5.61 -0.84 12.96
CA GLY A 270 4.28 -1.07 12.43
C GLY A 270 4.29 -1.04 10.90
N GLY A 271 3.56 -1.98 10.28
CA GLY A 271 3.39 -2.06 8.83
C GLY A 271 2.05 -1.50 8.34
N GLU A 272 1.82 -1.64 7.03
CA GLU A 272 0.62 -1.28 6.28
C GLU A 272 0.26 0.21 6.26
N ASP A 273 1.21 1.11 6.54
CA ASP A 273 1.00 2.55 6.35
C ASP A 273 1.10 2.95 4.86
N HIS A 274 1.96 2.26 4.09
CA HIS A 274 2.24 2.48 2.66
C HIS A 274 2.68 3.92 2.30
N GLU A 275 3.09 4.71 3.30
CA GLU A 275 3.83 5.95 3.05
C GLU A 275 5.20 5.62 2.42
N LEU A 276 5.81 6.61 1.79
CA LEU A 276 7.09 6.46 1.10
C LEU A 276 8.25 6.76 2.05
N LEU A 277 9.32 5.98 1.95
CA LEU A 277 10.65 6.26 2.47
C LEU A 277 11.55 6.65 1.29
N ALA A 278 12.26 7.78 1.39
CA ALA A 278 13.15 8.25 0.35
C ALA A 278 14.49 8.78 0.88
N ALA A 279 15.50 8.75 0.02
CA ALA A 279 16.82 9.35 0.24
C ALA A 279 17.05 10.47 -0.79
N PHE A 280 17.18 11.70 -0.30
CA PHE A 280 17.40 12.90 -1.11
C PHE A 280 18.82 13.42 -0.93
N ALA A 281 19.35 14.05 -1.98
CA ALA A 281 20.57 14.84 -1.85
C ALA A 281 20.44 15.89 -0.73
N PRO A 282 21.54 16.27 -0.05
CA PRO A 282 21.52 17.32 0.97
C PRO A 282 20.92 18.63 0.45
N GLY A 283 19.96 19.19 1.18
CA GLY A 283 19.33 20.45 0.79
C GLY A 283 17.91 20.60 1.33
N GLU A 284 17.16 21.51 0.71
CA GLU A 284 15.72 21.66 0.96
C GLU A 284 14.97 20.47 0.35
N LEU A 285 14.14 19.82 1.16
CA LEU A 285 13.31 18.72 0.69
C LEU A 285 12.13 19.23 -0.15
N PRO A 286 11.65 18.45 -1.14
CA PRO A 286 10.41 18.77 -1.81
C PRO A 286 9.24 18.88 -0.82
N ALA A 287 8.24 19.71 -1.16
CA ALA A 287 7.06 19.89 -0.30
C ALA A 287 6.36 18.56 -0.01
N GLY A 288 5.94 18.38 1.25
CA GLY A 288 5.25 17.16 1.71
C GLY A 288 6.17 16.09 2.32
N TRP A 289 7.49 16.27 2.29
CA TRP A 289 8.45 15.34 2.90
C TRP A 289 8.91 15.82 4.28
N THR A 290 9.04 14.89 5.22
CA THR A 290 9.60 15.15 6.55
C THR A 290 10.95 14.46 6.68
N ALA A 291 12.01 15.22 6.97
CA ALA A 291 13.33 14.66 7.24
C ALA A 291 13.31 13.88 8.57
N ILE A 292 13.75 12.63 8.52
CA ILE A 292 13.78 11.72 9.69
C ILE A 292 15.18 11.25 10.04
N GLY A 293 16.17 11.45 9.15
CA GLY A 293 17.48 10.86 9.33
C GLY A 293 18.46 11.14 8.21
N SER A 294 19.53 10.34 8.16
CA SER A 294 20.63 10.51 7.22
C SER A 294 21.29 9.19 6.81
N VAL A 295 21.89 9.22 5.62
CA VAL A 295 22.64 8.11 5.02
C VAL A 295 24.14 8.36 5.19
N HIS A 296 24.90 7.33 5.54
CA HIS A 296 26.33 7.42 5.79
C HIS A 296 27.09 6.28 5.12
N ALA A 297 28.38 6.50 4.87
CA ALA A 297 29.29 5.42 4.53
C ALA A 297 29.31 4.38 5.66
N ALA A 298 29.44 3.10 5.30
CA ALA A 298 29.54 2.01 6.25
C ALA A 298 31.01 1.68 6.54
N ASP A 299 31.45 1.85 7.80
CA ASP A 299 32.82 1.52 8.20
C ASP A 299 33.01 0.01 8.44
N SER A 300 31.95 -0.68 8.89
CA SER A 300 31.97 -2.08 9.31
C SER A 300 30.82 -2.91 8.73
N GLY A 301 30.37 -2.54 7.53
CA GLY A 301 29.21 -3.13 6.86
C GLY A 301 27.90 -2.35 7.08
N PRO A 302 26.84 -2.68 6.33
CA PRO A 302 25.59 -1.94 6.38
C PRO A 302 24.96 -2.04 7.76
N SER A 303 24.42 -0.92 8.25
CA SER A 303 23.81 -0.85 9.58
C SER A 303 22.61 0.09 9.60
N VAL A 304 21.70 -0.12 10.55
CA VAL A 304 20.59 0.78 10.82
C VAL A 304 20.65 1.15 12.29
N VAL A 305 20.65 2.45 12.58
CA VAL A 305 20.58 2.99 13.93
C VAL A 305 19.33 3.85 14.03
N VAL A 306 18.43 3.48 14.93
CA VAL A 306 17.31 4.33 15.32
C VAL A 306 17.62 4.85 16.73
N SER A 307 17.78 6.16 16.86
CA SER A 307 18.32 6.77 18.10
C SER A 307 17.49 6.38 19.32
N GLY A 308 18.16 5.83 20.35
CA GLY A 308 17.51 5.40 21.59
C GLY A 308 16.76 4.06 21.51
N LEU A 309 16.80 3.35 20.38
CA LEU A 309 16.15 2.05 20.20
C LEU A 309 17.14 0.99 19.74
N ASP A 310 17.02 -0.22 20.29
CA ASP A 310 17.61 -1.40 19.67
C ASP A 310 16.66 -1.90 18.57
N VAL A 311 17.07 -1.73 17.32
CA VAL A 311 16.24 -2.12 16.16
C VAL A 311 16.07 -3.64 16.09
N SER A 312 16.95 -4.42 16.72
CA SER A 312 16.78 -5.88 16.80
C SER A 312 15.63 -6.29 17.73
N ASP A 313 15.30 -5.46 18.72
CA ASP A 313 14.10 -5.62 19.56
C ASP A 313 12.81 -5.22 18.84
N LEU A 314 12.94 -4.52 17.70
CA LEU A 314 11.85 -4.06 16.84
C LEU A 314 11.63 -5.00 15.64
N ASN A 315 12.09 -6.25 15.74
CA ASN A 315 11.89 -7.32 14.75
C ASN A 315 10.43 -7.79 14.58
N SER A 316 9.46 -7.00 15.06
CA SER A 316 8.03 -7.27 15.09
C SER A 316 7.27 -6.80 13.85
N GLY A 317 7.97 -6.38 12.78
CA GLY A 317 7.33 -6.12 11.49
C GLY A 317 6.54 -7.34 10.99
N TRP A 318 5.63 -7.12 10.04
CA TRP A 318 4.80 -8.19 9.50
C TRP A 318 5.65 -9.36 8.99
N ARG A 319 5.18 -10.58 9.24
CA ARG A 319 5.79 -11.80 8.69
C ARG A 319 4.70 -12.70 8.16
N THR A 320 4.83 -13.09 6.91
CA THR A 320 3.89 -13.99 6.24
C THR A 320 3.87 -15.40 6.85
N PHE A 321 4.99 -15.82 7.47
CA PHE A 321 5.18 -17.17 8.04
C PHE A 321 5.88 -17.12 9.42
#